data_AF-A0A964JUY0-F1
#
_entry.id   AF-A0A964JUY0-F1
#
_cell.length_a   1.000
_cell.length_b   1.000
_cell.length_c   1.000
_cell.angle_alpha   90.00
_cell.angle_beta   90.00
_cell.angle_gamma   90.00
#
_symmetry.space_group_name_H-M   'P 1'
#
loop_
_entity.id
_entity.type
_entity.pdbx_description
1 polymer ?
#
loop_
_entity_poly.entity_id
_entity_poly.type
_entity_poly.pdbx_seq_one_letter_code
_entity_poly.pdbx_strand_id
1 'polypeptide(L)' 'MVEIVNLKRVRKDKARRDRESEADANRRRFGRTKAEKTADKDAETRARQSLDGKQLEPEKP' A
#
# COMPACT_ATOMS: atom_id res chain seq x y z
N MET A 1 5.52 -28.79 36.67
CA MET A 1 5.19 -27.37 36.45
C MET A 1 4.32 -27.33 35.20
N VAL A 2 3.06 -26.89 35.30
CA VAL A 2 2.14 -26.91 34.16
C VAL A 2 2.27 -25.56 33.45
N GLU A 3 2.67 -25.59 32.19
CA GLU A 3 2.80 -24.38 31.38
C GLU A 3 1.42 -23.91 30.92
N ILE A 4 0.95 -22.79 31.47
CA ILE A 4 -0.33 -22.19 31.08
C ILE A 4 -0.12 -21.44 29.76
N VAL A 5 -0.42 -22.10 28.65
CA VAL A 5 -0.31 -21.50 27.32
C VAL A 5 -1.56 -20.68 26.98
N ASN A 6 -1.37 -19.39 26.71
CA ASN A 6 -2.46 -18.52 26.31
C ASN A 6 -2.80 -18.73 24.82
N LEU A 7 -3.83 -19.53 24.55
CA LEU A 7 -4.31 -19.85 23.21
C LEU A 7 -4.73 -18.61 22.39
N LYS A 8 -5.20 -17.54 23.04
CA LYS A 8 -5.56 -16.28 22.35
C LYS A 8 -4.33 -15.63 21.74
N ARG A 9 -3.21 -15.61 22.46
CA ARG A 9 -1.94 -15.06 21.96
C ARG A 9 -1.41 -15.88 20.79
N VAL A 10 -1.42 -17.21 20.93
CA VAL A 10 -1.00 -18.13 19.85
C VAL A 10 -1.83 -17.93 18.58
N ARG A 11 -3.16 -17.82 18.70
CA ARG A 11 -4.04 -17.55 17.55
C ARG A 11 -3.76 -16.19 16.91
N LYS A 12 -3.51 -15.15 17.71
CA LYS A 12 -3.18 -13.81 17.21
C LYS A 12 -1.84 -13.80 16.47
N ASP A 13 -0.84 -14.49 17.00
CA ASP A 13 0.48 -14.60 16.38
C ASP A 13 0.41 -15.39 15.06
N LYS A 14 -0.38 -16.48 15.02
CA LYS A 14 -0.68 -17.20 13.78
C LYS A 14 -1.34 -16.29 12.75
N ALA A 15 -2.40 -15.55 13.13
CA ALA A 15 -3.08 -14.64 12.23
C ALA A 15 -2.17 -13.51 11.71
N ARG A 16 -1.19 -13.05 12.50
CA ARG A 16 -0.19 -12.08 12.04
C ARG A 16 0.73 -12.69 10.99
N ARG A 17 1.26 -13.89 11.23
CA ARG A 17 2.12 -14.61 10.27
C ARG A 17 1.40 -14.91 8.96
N ASP A 18 0.15 -15.34 9.03
CA ASP A 18 -0.66 -15.63 7.85
C ASP A 18 -0.83 -14.36 6.98
N ARG A 19 -1.08 -13.20 7.60
CA ARG A 19 -1.15 -11.90 6.88
C ARG A 19 0.19 -11.46 6.29
N GLU A 20 1.30 -11.69 6.98
CA GLU A 20 2.64 -11.37 6.46
C GLU A 20 2.97 -12.21 5.23
N SER A 21 2.65 -13.50 5.26
CA SER A 21 2.81 -14.41 4.11
C SER A 21 1.95 -13.98 2.92
N GLU A 22 0.69 -13.59 3.17
CA GLU A 22 -0.19 -13.07 2.12
C GLU A 22 0.34 -11.75 1.54
N ALA A 23 0.85 -10.85 2.39
CA ALA A 23 1.48 -9.61 1.94
C ALA A 23 2.71 -9.88 1.05
N ASP A 24 3.54 -10.86 1.40
CA ASP A 24 4.69 -11.27 0.60
C ASP A 24 4.30 -11.92 -0.72
N ALA A 25 3.26 -12.77 -0.72
CA ALA A 25 2.69 -13.32 -1.93
C ALA A 25 2.15 -12.21 -2.84
N ASN A 26 1.46 -11.22 -2.27
CA ASN A 26 0.95 -10.07 -3.03
C ASN A 26 2.08 -9.17 -3.57
N ARG A 27 3.16 -8.97 -2.81
CA ARG A 27 4.37 -8.30 -3.28
C ARG A 27 4.97 -8.99 -4.51
N ARG A 28 5.11 -10.32 -4.45
CA ARG A 28 5.64 -11.12 -5.57
C ARG A 28 4.68 -11.15 -6.78
N ARG A 29 3.38 -11.31 -6.54
CA ARG A 29 2.37 -11.46 -7.61
C ARG A 29 2.05 -10.16 -8.32
N PHE A 30 1.92 -9.07 -7.58
CA PHE A 30 1.45 -7.80 -8.13
C PHE A 30 2.56 -6.77 -8.30
N GLY A 31 3.79 -7.07 -7.88
CA GLY A 31 5.01 -6.27 -8.08
C GLY A 31 5.05 -4.94 -7.35
N ARG A 32 3.90 -4.38 -6.96
CA ARG A 32 3.79 -3.11 -6.24
C ARG A 32 3.01 -3.29 -4.94
N THR A 33 3.64 -2.89 -3.85
CA THR A 33 3.05 -2.72 -2.53
C THR A 33 1.98 -1.62 -2.52
N LYS A 34 1.15 -1.60 -1.48
CA LYS A 34 0.19 -0.50 -1.27
C LYS A 34 0.89 0.86 -1.14
N ALA A 35 2.06 0.90 -0.49
CA ALA A 35 2.84 2.12 -0.29
C ALA A 35 3.39 2.68 -1.61
N GLU A 36 3.89 1.82 -2.49
CA GLU A 36 4.33 2.22 -3.83
C GLU A 36 3.16 2.75 -4.67
N LYS A 37 2.01 2.06 -4.63
CA LYS A 37 0.79 2.54 -5.32
C LYS A 37 0.32 3.90 -4.82
N THR A 38 0.44 4.19 -3.53
CA THR A 38 0.08 5.52 -2.99
C THR A 38 1.08 6.58 -3.42
N ALA A 39 2.38 6.27 -3.37
CA ALA A 39 3.42 7.20 -3.81
C ALA A 39 3.28 7.54 -5.30
N ASP A 40 3.00 6.54 -6.15
CA ASP A 40 2.74 6.72 -7.57
C ASP A 40 1.53 7.66 -7.80
N LYS A 41 0.42 7.42 -7.11
CA LYS A 41 -0.79 8.27 -7.21
C LYS A 41 -0.53 9.71 -6.76
N ASP A 42 0.24 9.89 -5.69
CA ASP A 42 0.57 11.22 -5.18
C ASP A 42 1.53 11.95 -6.14
N ALA A 43 2.45 11.22 -6.79
CA ALA A 43 3.30 11.76 -7.84
C ALA A 43 2.50 12.16 -9.09
N GLU A 44 1.58 11.31 -9.53
CA GLU A 44 0.67 11.57 -10.65
C GLU A 44 -0.22 12.79 -10.38
N THR A 45 -0.78 12.89 -9.17
CA THR A 45 -1.61 14.03 -8.76
C THR A 45 -0.81 15.33 -8.78
N ARG A 46 0.41 15.33 -8.23
CA ARG A 46 1.29 16.50 -8.27
C ARG A 46 1.70 16.89 -9.68
N ALA A 47 2.00 15.91 -10.53
CA ALA A 47 2.31 16.15 -11.93
C ALA A 47 1.13 16.80 -12.66
N ARG A 48 -0.08 16.26 -12.46
CA ARG A 48 -1.32 16.81 -13.03
C ARG A 48 -1.56 18.25 -12.58
N GLN A 49 -1.48 18.52 -11.27
CA GLN A 49 -1.62 19.87 -10.72
C GLN A 49 -0.56 20.84 -11.29
N SER A 50 0.68 20.39 -11.43
CA SER A 50 1.73 21.22 -12.03
C SER A 50 1.48 21.50 -13.51
N LEU A 51 0.86 20.58 -14.25
CA LEU A 51 0.50 20.78 -15.66
C LEU A 51 -0.70 21.71 -15.78
N ASP A 52 -1.73 21.52 -14.96
CA ASP A 52 -2.93 22.35 -14.92
C ASP A 52 -2.56 23.82 -14.58
N GLY A 53 -1.67 24.04 -13.60
CA GLY A 53 -1.17 25.39 -13.28
C GLY A 53 -0.27 26.02 -14.34
N LYS A 54 0.17 25.24 -15.34
CA LYS A 54 0.98 25.70 -16.48
C LYS A 54 0.18 25.72 -17.79
N GLN A 55 -1.11 25.42 -17.76
CA GLN A 55 -1.95 25.58 -18.94
C GLN A 55 -2.03 27.07 -19.29
N LEU A 56 -1.49 27.41 -20.46
CA LEU A 56 -1.81 28.66 -21.13
C LEU A 56 -3.22 28.50 -21.69
N GLU A 57 -4.10 29.48 -21.46
CA GLU A 57 -5.43 29.45 -22.09
C GLU A 57 -5.23 29.31 -23.61
N PRO A 58 -5.97 28.40 -24.27
CA PRO A 58 -5.96 28.36 -25.72
C PRO A 58 -6.43 29.73 -26.19
N GLU A 59 -5.57 30.40 -26.98
CA GLU A 59 -5.88 31.64 -27.67
C GLU A 59 -7.23 31.46 -28.37
N LYS A 60 -8.26 32.11 -27.83
CA LYS A 60 -9.60 32.08 -28.41
C LYS A 60 -9.55 32.78 -29.77
N PRO A 61 -10.21 32.24 -30.81
CA PRO A 61 -10.27 32.88 -32.11
C PRO A 61 -10.96 34.25 -32.06
#